data_AF-A0A0U3PKP7-F1
#
_entry.id   AF-A0A0U3PKP7-F1
#
_cell.length_a   1.000
_cell.length_b   1.000
_cell.length_c   1.000
_cell.angle_alpha   90.00
_cell.angle_beta   90.00
_cell.angle_gamma   90.00
#
_symmetry.space_group_name_H-M   'P 1'
#
loop_
_entity.id
_entity.type
_entity.pdbx_description
1 polymer ?
#
loop_
_entity_poly.entity_id
_entity_poly.type
_entity_poly.pdbx_seq_one_letter_code
_entity_poly.pdbx_strand_id
1 'polypeptide(L)'
;MAFGVEELRVLRRALALALQPSPASAEDVQDCLRLAESLDEAMHEGARLRAFLVADLARYRAALPGTAAGYLALLEETLATGYRPGPDDLAALRALRGNAAAAALLGRCRTLAEQDVRARLTRATARTAAPAVPASRKRLTALPGGLSGALEGAGTDAGDGAGQDPARKPEKKPAEKPASPRPAPAPAPAAPKPGRPVPTPGEVFPRRRPTPPATSATPPPRLVAG
;
A
#
# COMPACT_ATOMS: atom_id res chain seq x y z
N MET A 1 -10.84 5.35 -8.96
CA MET A 1 -10.30 5.99 -10.16
C MET A 1 -11.36 5.93 -11.24
N ALA A 2 -11.53 7.00 -12.00
CA ALA A 2 -12.42 7.04 -13.16
C ALA A 2 -11.55 7.25 -14.40
N PHE A 3 -11.79 6.47 -15.45
CA PHE A 3 -11.06 6.61 -16.71
C PHE A 3 -11.64 7.76 -17.55
N GLY A 4 -10.76 8.54 -18.16
CA GLY A 4 -11.10 9.51 -19.18
C GLY A 4 -11.43 8.84 -20.52
N VAL A 5 -12.01 9.61 -21.44
CA VAL A 5 -12.40 9.12 -22.77
C VAL A 5 -11.19 8.59 -23.55
N GLU A 6 -10.04 9.25 -23.44
CA GLU A 6 -8.84 8.86 -24.17
C GLU A 6 -8.23 7.57 -23.61
N GLU A 7 -8.12 7.47 -22.29
CA GLU A 7 -7.67 6.26 -21.60
C GLU A 7 -8.56 5.06 -21.95
N LEU A 8 -9.88 5.26 -22.06
CA LEU A 8 -10.81 4.22 -22.49
C LEU A 8 -10.61 3.81 -23.96
N ARG A 9 -10.23 4.73 -24.86
CA ARG A 9 -9.90 4.40 -26.25
C ARG A 9 -8.64 3.58 -26.33
N VAL A 10 -7.59 3.96 -25.60
CA VAL A 10 -6.33 3.21 -25.51
C VAL A 10 -6.59 1.82 -24.94
N LEU A 11 -7.36 1.72 -23.84
CA LEU A 11 -7.72 0.42 -23.24
C LEU A 11 -8.50 -0.48 -24.20
N ARG A 12 -9.49 0.07 -24.91
CA ARG A 12 -10.27 -0.69 -25.90
C ARG A 12 -9.38 -1.21 -27.03
N ARG A 13 -8.43 -0.39 -27.49
CA ARG A 13 -7.48 -0.77 -28.53
C ARG A 13 -6.52 -1.86 -28.04
N ALA A 14 -5.95 -1.70 -26.86
CA ALA A 14 -5.10 -2.69 -26.22
C ALA A 14 -5.82 -4.04 -26.07
N LEU A 15 -7.09 -4.02 -25.68
CA LEU A 15 -7.92 -5.21 -25.54
C LEU A 15 -8.22 -5.87 -26.90
N ALA A 16 -8.46 -5.08 -27.96
CA ALA A 16 -8.61 -5.61 -29.32
C ALA A 16 -7.34 -6.32 -29.79
N LEU A 17 -6.16 -5.73 -29.55
CA LEU A 17 -4.86 -6.35 -29.85
C LEU A 17 -4.62 -7.64 -29.05
N ALA A 18 -5.05 -7.68 -27.78
CA ALA A 18 -4.92 -8.87 -26.94
C ALA A 18 -5.84 -10.03 -27.39
N LEU A 19 -7.04 -9.71 -27.90
CA LEU A 19 -7.98 -10.71 -28.41
C LEU A 19 -7.66 -11.17 -29.84
N GLN A 20 -7.09 -10.28 -30.65
CA GLN A 20 -6.72 -10.53 -32.04
C GLN A 20 -5.29 -10.06 -32.28
N PRO A 21 -4.30 -10.93 -31.99
CA PRO A 21 -2.89 -10.57 -32.09
C PRO A 21 -2.55 -10.13 -33.51
N SER A 22 -2.22 -8.87 -33.66
CA SER A 22 -1.71 -8.24 -34.88
C SER A 22 -0.55 -7.33 -34.50
N PRO A 23 0.39 -7.05 -35.42
CA PRO A 23 1.50 -6.16 -35.12
C PRO A 23 0.97 -4.78 -34.69
N ALA A 24 1.26 -4.40 -33.45
CA ALA A 24 0.89 -3.10 -32.92
C ALA A 24 1.86 -2.02 -33.44
N SER A 25 1.35 -0.81 -33.68
CA SER A 25 2.23 0.31 -34.01
C SER A 25 3.07 0.73 -32.80
N ALA A 26 4.21 1.38 -33.04
CA ALA A 26 5.05 1.88 -31.95
C ALA A 26 4.31 2.92 -31.07
N GLU A 27 3.39 3.69 -31.66
CA GLU A 27 2.54 4.64 -30.96
C GLU A 27 1.56 3.93 -30.03
N ASP A 28 0.85 2.92 -30.53
CA ASP A 28 -0.10 2.14 -29.70
C ASP A 28 0.59 1.48 -28.51
N VAL A 29 1.82 0.98 -28.69
CA VAL A 29 2.64 0.41 -27.61
C VAL A 29 3.00 1.49 -26.59
N GLN A 30 3.46 2.66 -27.05
CA GLN A 30 3.83 3.76 -26.16
C GLN A 30 2.64 4.28 -25.35
N ASP A 31 1.46 4.39 -25.97
CA ASP A 31 0.24 4.82 -25.28
C ASP A 31 -0.24 3.80 -24.25
N CYS A 32 -0.10 2.50 -24.55
CA CYS A 32 -0.37 1.45 -23.57
C CYS A 32 0.59 1.53 -22.36
N LEU A 33 1.88 1.80 -22.61
CA LEU A 33 2.87 1.96 -21.54
C LEU A 33 2.56 3.18 -20.66
N ARG A 34 2.25 4.34 -21.27
CA ARG A 34 1.84 5.55 -20.53
C ARG A 34 0.58 5.33 -19.70
N LEU A 35 -0.41 4.62 -20.25
CA LEU A 35 -1.63 4.27 -19.53
C LEU A 35 -1.32 3.33 -18.35
N ALA A 36 -0.45 2.35 -18.53
CA ALA A 36 -0.03 1.45 -17.46
C ALA A 36 0.71 2.20 -16.35
N GLU A 37 1.65 3.08 -16.68
CA GLU A 37 2.34 3.94 -15.70
C GLU A 37 1.35 4.82 -14.91
N SER A 38 0.38 5.42 -15.60
CA SER A 38 -0.65 6.26 -14.96
C SER A 38 -1.54 5.44 -14.01
N LEU A 39 -1.85 4.20 -14.37
CA LEU A 39 -2.60 3.27 -13.53
C LEU A 39 -1.80 2.82 -12.31
N ASP A 40 -0.55 2.46 -12.50
CA ASP A 40 0.35 2.09 -11.42
C ASP A 40 0.48 3.25 -10.44
N GLU A 41 0.72 4.48 -10.91
CA GLU A 41 0.80 5.66 -10.05
C GLU A 41 -0.50 5.87 -9.26
N ALA A 42 -1.66 5.77 -9.92
CA ALA A 42 -2.95 5.88 -9.24
C ALA A 42 -3.18 4.76 -8.21
N MET A 43 -2.68 3.55 -8.47
CA MET A 43 -2.74 2.43 -7.53
C MET A 43 -1.84 2.66 -6.32
N HIS A 44 -0.62 3.17 -6.53
CA HIS A 44 0.33 3.53 -5.47
C HIS A 44 -0.23 4.66 -4.61
N GLU A 45 -0.77 5.71 -5.22
CA GLU A 45 -1.42 6.81 -4.51
C GLU A 45 -2.63 6.33 -3.72
N GLY A 46 -3.47 5.48 -4.33
CA GLY A 46 -4.60 4.87 -3.64
C GLY A 46 -4.16 4.02 -2.44
N ALA A 47 -3.02 3.33 -2.52
CA ALA A 47 -2.45 2.61 -1.38
C ALA A 47 -1.97 3.56 -0.29
N ARG A 48 -1.34 4.68 -0.65
CA ARG A 48 -0.91 5.71 0.30
C ARG A 48 -2.10 6.32 1.06
N LEU A 49 -3.18 6.68 0.36
CA LEU A 49 -4.39 7.22 0.97
C LEU A 49 -5.06 6.20 1.91
N ARG A 50 -5.15 4.92 1.49
CA ARG A 50 -5.66 3.86 2.37
C ARG A 50 -4.81 3.69 3.62
N ALA A 51 -3.48 3.70 3.50
CA ALA A 51 -2.58 3.61 4.64
C ALA A 51 -2.80 4.76 5.63
N PHE A 52 -2.99 5.98 5.13
CA PHE A 52 -3.33 7.14 5.95
C PHE A 52 -4.66 6.96 6.70
N LEU A 53 -5.73 6.54 6.01
CA LEU A 53 -7.04 6.31 6.64
C LEU A 53 -6.99 5.20 7.70
N VAL A 54 -6.24 4.12 7.47
CA VAL A 54 -6.06 3.04 8.45
C VAL A 54 -5.29 3.54 9.68
N ALA A 55 -4.26 4.37 9.49
CA ALA A 55 -3.55 4.99 10.60
C ALA A 55 -4.47 5.95 11.39
N ASP A 56 -5.33 6.69 10.71
CA ASP A 56 -6.29 7.58 11.35
C ASP A 56 -7.37 6.80 12.12
N LEU A 57 -7.88 5.68 11.57
CA LEU A 57 -8.75 4.76 12.31
C LEU A 57 -8.14 4.31 13.64
N ALA A 58 -6.86 3.94 13.64
CA ALA A 58 -6.17 3.56 14.86
C ALA A 58 -6.08 4.71 15.88
N ARG A 59 -5.86 5.95 15.41
CA ARG A 59 -5.86 7.16 16.24
C ARG A 59 -7.22 7.44 16.85
N TYR A 60 -8.28 7.43 16.05
CA TYR A 60 -9.65 7.59 16.53
C TYR A 60 -10.00 6.49 17.53
N ARG A 61 -9.62 5.25 17.26
CA ARG A 61 -9.85 4.12 18.16
C ARG A 61 -9.13 4.27 19.51
N ALA A 62 -7.90 4.77 19.51
CA ALA A 62 -7.12 5.00 20.73
C ALA A 62 -7.71 6.10 21.63
N ALA A 63 -8.50 7.01 21.07
CA ALA A 63 -9.14 8.10 21.79
C ALA A 63 -10.60 7.81 22.22
N LEU A 64 -11.04 6.54 22.10
CA LEU A 64 -12.36 6.13 22.57
C LEU A 64 -12.47 6.21 24.10
N PRO A 65 -13.67 6.53 24.64
CA PRO A 65 -14.94 6.72 23.93
C PRO A 65 -15.15 8.14 23.35
N GLY A 66 -14.26 9.09 23.61
CA GLY A 66 -14.44 10.51 23.26
C GLY A 66 -14.57 10.79 21.75
N THR A 67 -14.04 9.90 20.92
CA THR A 67 -14.06 9.97 19.45
C THR A 67 -15.08 9.03 18.80
N ALA A 68 -16.01 8.44 19.57
CA ALA A 68 -16.91 7.39 19.07
C ALA A 68 -17.64 7.76 17.77
N ALA A 69 -18.20 8.97 17.67
CA ALA A 69 -18.89 9.40 16.45
C ALA A 69 -17.94 9.43 15.22
N GLY A 70 -16.74 9.99 15.37
CA GLY A 70 -15.75 10.06 14.29
C GLY A 70 -15.19 8.69 13.92
N TYR A 71 -14.94 7.83 14.91
CA TYR A 71 -14.50 6.45 14.67
C TYR A 71 -15.54 5.67 13.86
N LEU A 72 -16.82 5.74 14.21
CA LEU A 72 -17.87 5.01 13.51
C LEU A 72 -18.07 5.51 12.08
N ALA A 73 -18.06 6.83 11.86
CA ALA A 73 -18.16 7.42 10.52
C ALA A 73 -16.97 7.02 9.63
N LEU A 74 -15.75 7.15 10.15
CA LEU A 74 -14.53 6.77 9.42
C LEU A 74 -14.48 5.27 9.13
N LEU A 75 -14.93 4.44 10.07
CA LEU A 75 -15.01 2.99 9.87
C LEU A 75 -16.01 2.65 8.75
N GLU A 76 -17.16 3.29 8.71
CA GLU A 76 -18.14 3.07 7.63
C GLU A 76 -17.59 3.46 6.25
N GLU A 77 -16.94 4.62 6.14
CA GLU A 77 -16.31 5.09 4.91
C GLU A 77 -15.22 4.11 4.43
N THR A 78 -14.32 3.72 5.33
CA THR A 78 -13.23 2.80 4.98
C THR A 78 -13.74 1.41 4.60
N LEU A 79 -14.79 0.90 5.25
CA LEU A 79 -15.43 -0.35 4.85
C LEU A 79 -16.00 -0.28 3.42
N ALA A 80 -16.56 0.86 3.00
CA ALA A 80 -17.03 1.06 1.63
C ALA A 80 -15.89 0.99 0.59
N THR A 81 -14.65 1.30 0.99
CA THR A 81 -13.45 1.17 0.14
C THR A 81 -12.83 -0.22 0.13
N GLY A 82 -13.42 -1.19 0.84
CA GLY A 82 -12.94 -2.57 0.92
C GLY A 82 -11.96 -2.85 2.06
N TYR A 83 -11.85 -1.96 3.06
CA TYR A 83 -11.12 -2.24 4.29
C TYR A 83 -11.65 -3.51 4.98
N ARG A 84 -10.76 -4.34 5.52
CA ARG A 84 -11.11 -5.55 6.25
C ARG A 84 -10.96 -5.28 7.75
N PRO A 85 -12.05 -5.30 8.54
CA PRO A 85 -12.00 -4.95 9.95
C PRO A 85 -11.18 -5.96 10.75
N GLY A 86 -10.29 -5.43 11.60
CA GLY A 86 -9.41 -6.23 12.45
C GLY A 86 -10.03 -6.60 13.80
N PRO A 87 -9.34 -7.42 14.60
CA PRO A 87 -9.81 -7.82 15.94
C PRO A 87 -10.01 -6.61 16.85
N ASP A 88 -9.11 -5.63 16.78
CA ASP A 88 -9.20 -4.39 17.54
C ASP A 88 -10.43 -3.56 17.17
N ASP A 89 -10.82 -3.54 15.89
CA ASP A 89 -12.00 -2.81 15.43
C ASP A 89 -13.27 -3.46 16.01
N LEU A 90 -13.30 -4.81 16.02
CA LEU A 90 -14.37 -5.56 16.67
C LEU A 90 -14.38 -5.38 18.19
N ALA A 91 -13.22 -5.23 18.83
CA ALA A 91 -13.11 -4.96 20.25
C ALA A 91 -13.64 -3.56 20.59
N ALA A 92 -13.24 -2.55 19.82
CA ALA A 92 -13.72 -1.17 19.94
C ALA A 92 -15.24 -1.07 19.78
N LEU A 93 -15.80 -1.72 18.75
CA LEU A 93 -17.25 -1.76 18.55
C LEU A 93 -18.00 -2.46 19.70
N ARG A 94 -17.41 -3.51 20.30
CA ARG A 94 -17.97 -4.17 21.50
C ARG A 94 -17.84 -3.33 22.77
N ALA A 95 -16.87 -2.42 22.84
CA ALA A 95 -16.68 -1.51 23.97
C ALA A 95 -17.69 -0.35 23.94
N LEU A 96 -18.16 0.05 22.75
CA LEU A 96 -19.19 1.07 22.55
C LEU A 96 -20.62 0.53 22.76
N ARG A 97 -20.85 -0.19 23.87
CA ARG A 97 -22.15 -0.77 24.21
C ARG A 97 -23.21 0.33 24.40
N GLY A 98 -24.44 0.05 23.95
CA GLY A 98 -25.55 1.00 24.01
C GLY A 98 -25.64 1.95 22.82
N ASN A 99 -24.66 1.95 21.91
CA ASN A 99 -24.73 2.69 20.65
C ASN A 99 -25.29 1.79 19.53
N ALA A 100 -26.46 2.15 18.98
CA ALA A 100 -27.12 1.39 17.93
C ALA A 100 -26.30 1.34 16.62
N ALA A 101 -25.61 2.42 16.26
CA ALA A 101 -24.76 2.46 15.07
C ALA A 101 -23.54 1.54 15.23
N ALA A 102 -22.93 1.52 16.42
CA ALA A 102 -21.84 0.59 16.72
C ALA A 102 -22.30 -0.88 16.65
N ALA A 103 -23.51 -1.19 17.14
CA ALA A 103 -24.08 -2.52 17.05
C ALA A 103 -24.34 -2.96 15.60
N ALA A 104 -24.89 -2.06 14.76
CA ALA A 104 -25.12 -2.32 13.35
C ALA A 104 -23.79 -2.56 12.59
N LEU A 105 -22.80 -1.70 12.81
CA LEU A 105 -21.46 -1.85 12.23
C LEU A 105 -20.77 -3.13 12.71
N LEU A 106 -20.94 -3.52 13.97
CA LEU A 106 -20.40 -4.78 14.50
C LEU A 106 -20.98 -6.00 13.77
N GLY A 107 -22.29 -6.00 13.49
CA GLY A 107 -22.93 -7.05 12.68
C GLY A 107 -22.30 -7.14 11.29
N ARG A 108 -22.19 -6.01 10.59
CA ARG A 108 -21.57 -5.93 9.26
C ARG A 108 -20.11 -6.39 9.26
N CYS A 109 -19.31 -5.93 10.23
CA CYS A 109 -17.90 -6.28 10.34
C CYS A 109 -17.68 -7.77 10.60
N ARG A 110 -18.55 -8.42 11.39
CA ARG A 110 -18.49 -9.88 11.60
C ARG A 110 -18.72 -10.65 10.31
N THR A 111 -19.76 -10.30 9.55
CA THR A 111 -20.03 -10.93 8.25
C THR A 111 -18.84 -10.79 7.29
N LEU A 112 -18.22 -9.60 7.24
CA LEU A 112 -17.04 -9.36 6.41
C LEU A 112 -15.83 -10.16 6.87
N ALA A 113 -15.60 -10.27 8.18
CA ALA A 113 -14.51 -11.07 8.75
C ALA A 113 -14.71 -12.57 8.46
N GLU A 114 -15.93 -13.09 8.60
CA GLU A 114 -16.27 -14.47 8.27
C GLU A 114 -16.06 -14.79 6.78
N GLN A 115 -16.51 -13.90 5.90
CA GLN A 115 -16.28 -14.01 4.46
C GLN A 115 -14.79 -14.02 4.12
N ASP A 116 -14.01 -13.17 4.77
CA ASP A 116 -12.57 -13.08 4.56
C ASP A 116 -11.83 -14.35 5.04
N VAL A 117 -12.20 -14.89 6.21
CA VAL A 117 -11.69 -16.19 6.70
C VAL A 117 -12.05 -17.31 5.72
N ARG A 118 -13.31 -17.36 5.26
CA ARG A 118 -13.74 -18.36 4.26
C ARG A 118 -12.94 -18.23 2.96
N ALA A 119 -12.72 -17.02 2.47
CA ALA A 119 -11.92 -16.78 1.26
C ALA A 119 -10.44 -17.16 1.44
N ARG A 120 -9.87 -16.98 2.64
CA ARG A 120 -8.51 -17.44 2.94
C ARG A 120 -8.42 -18.96 2.97
N LEU A 121 -9.43 -19.62 3.53
CA LEU A 121 -9.49 -21.08 3.57
C LEU A 121 -9.61 -21.68 2.16
N THR A 122 -10.49 -21.14 1.30
CA THR A 122 -10.62 -21.60 -0.09
C THR A 122 -9.34 -21.38 -0.91
N ARG A 123 -8.61 -20.27 -0.67
CA ARG A 123 -7.29 -20.05 -1.28
C ARG A 123 -6.22 -20.99 -0.73
N ALA A 124 -6.29 -21.38 0.54
CA ALA A 124 -5.36 -22.34 1.13
C ALA A 124 -5.55 -23.74 0.54
N THR A 125 -6.80 -24.19 0.38
CA THR A 125 -7.09 -25.47 -0.25
C THR A 125 -6.69 -25.49 -1.73
N ALA A 126 -6.95 -24.40 -2.47
CA ALA A 126 -6.54 -24.28 -3.88
C ALA A 126 -5.01 -24.31 -4.08
N ARG A 127 -4.23 -23.74 -3.16
CA ARG A 127 -2.76 -23.81 -3.21
C ARG A 127 -2.19 -25.20 -2.93
N THR A 128 -2.96 -26.05 -2.24
CA THR A 128 -2.56 -27.42 -1.93
C THR A 128 -2.91 -28.37 -3.09
N ALA A 129 -3.87 -28.00 -3.94
CA ALA A 129 -4.16 -28.69 -5.18
C ALA A 129 -3.09 -28.36 -6.23
N ALA A 130 -2.45 -29.38 -6.81
CA ALA A 130 -1.52 -29.19 -7.92
C ALA A 130 -2.23 -28.46 -9.08
N PRO A 131 -1.61 -27.46 -9.72
CA PRO A 131 -2.24 -26.75 -10.82
C PRO A 131 -2.43 -27.73 -11.98
N ALA A 132 -3.69 -28.06 -12.28
CA ALA A 132 -4.05 -28.81 -13.47
C ALA A 132 -3.82 -27.90 -14.69
N VAL A 133 -2.64 -28.01 -15.29
CA VAL A 133 -2.33 -27.30 -16.55
C VAL A 133 -3.14 -27.98 -17.67
N PRO A 134 -4.02 -27.26 -18.38
CA PRO A 134 -4.72 -27.84 -19.52
C PRO A 134 -3.70 -28.23 -20.60
N ALA A 135 -3.86 -29.43 -21.17
CA ALA A 135 -2.93 -30.06 -22.11
C ALA A 135 -2.77 -29.34 -23.47
N SER A 136 -3.32 -28.14 -23.64
CA SER A 136 -3.40 -27.42 -24.92
C SER A 136 -2.28 -26.41 -25.17
N ARG A 137 -1.35 -26.16 -24.22
CA ARG A 137 -0.17 -25.34 -24.51
C ARG A 137 0.98 -26.24 -24.98
N LYS A 138 1.32 -26.13 -26.27
CA LYS A 138 2.56 -26.68 -26.82
C LYS A 138 3.72 -26.23 -25.93
N ARG A 139 4.36 -27.20 -25.28
CA ARG A 139 5.50 -27.01 -24.39
C ARG A 139 6.64 -26.44 -25.23
N LEU A 140 7.11 -25.23 -24.93
CA LEU A 140 8.34 -24.71 -25.52
C LEU A 140 9.48 -25.63 -25.04
N THR A 141 9.95 -26.50 -25.92
CA THR A 141 11.21 -27.21 -25.71
C THR A 141 12.32 -26.16 -25.73
N ALA A 142 12.94 -25.94 -24.58
CA ALA A 142 14.14 -25.12 -24.49
C ALA A 142 15.18 -25.66 -25.49
N LEU A 143 15.65 -24.79 -26.37
CA LEU A 143 16.77 -25.07 -27.27
C LEU A 143 18.02 -25.34 -26.41
N PRO A 144 18.77 -26.44 -26.65
CA PRO A 144 20.01 -26.69 -25.95
C PRO A 144 21.08 -25.76 -26.52
N GLY A 145 21.39 -24.69 -25.80
CA GLY A 145 22.41 -23.74 -26.21
C GLY A 145 22.85 -22.90 -25.02
N GLY A 146 23.85 -23.38 -24.28
CA GLY A 146 24.48 -22.56 -23.24
C GLY A 146 25.18 -23.33 -22.14
N LEU A 147 26.19 -24.14 -22.46
CA LEU A 147 27.26 -24.51 -21.52
C LEU A 147 28.58 -24.63 -22.30
N SER A 148 29.35 -23.54 -22.34
CA SER A 148 30.78 -23.57 -22.63
C SER A 148 31.46 -22.71 -21.58
N GLY A 149 32.24 -23.36 -20.72
CA GLY A 149 33.03 -22.72 -19.69
C GLY A 149 33.30 -23.66 -18.51
N ALA A 150 34.53 -24.17 -18.45
CA ALA A 150 35.14 -24.98 -17.38
C ALA A 150 34.68 -26.46 -17.37
N LEU A 151 35.53 -27.48 -17.54
CA LEU A 151 36.95 -27.66 -17.28
C LEU A 151 37.52 -28.67 -18.28
N GLU A 152 38.67 -28.34 -18.88
CA GLU A 152 39.58 -29.31 -19.46
C GLU A 152 40.22 -30.17 -18.36
N GLY A 153 40.55 -31.42 -18.70
CA GLY A 153 41.51 -32.21 -17.94
C GLY A 153 41.14 -33.69 -17.80
N ALA A 154 41.25 -34.45 -18.89
CA ALA A 154 41.42 -35.90 -18.81
C ALA A 154 42.88 -36.22 -18.44
N GLY A 155 43.08 -37.18 -17.52
CA GLY A 155 44.40 -37.70 -17.18
C GLY A 155 44.30 -38.83 -16.15
N THR A 156 44.29 -40.07 -16.65
CA THR A 156 44.47 -41.31 -15.90
C THR A 156 45.94 -41.49 -15.48
N ASP A 157 46.21 -41.92 -14.24
CA ASP A 157 47.14 -43.02 -13.98
C ASP A 157 47.08 -43.50 -12.51
N ALA A 158 47.28 -44.80 -12.36
CA ALA A 158 47.20 -45.57 -11.11
C ALA A 158 48.55 -45.64 -10.37
N GLY A 159 48.52 -45.86 -9.05
CA GLY A 159 49.71 -46.23 -8.27
C GLY A 159 49.49 -46.27 -6.76
N ASP A 160 49.59 -47.48 -6.19
CA ASP A 160 49.52 -47.88 -4.78
C ASP A 160 50.41 -47.11 -3.80
N GLY A 161 50.07 -47.14 -2.50
CA GLY A 161 51.08 -46.98 -1.44
C GLY A 161 50.58 -46.52 -0.08
N ALA A 162 50.49 -47.48 0.84
CA ALA A 162 50.16 -47.40 2.25
C ALA A 162 50.79 -46.26 3.10
N GLY A 163 50.03 -45.83 4.12
CA GLY A 163 50.53 -45.81 5.51
C GLY A 163 50.82 -44.43 6.14
N GLN A 164 50.32 -44.31 7.38
CA GLN A 164 50.76 -43.44 8.49
C GLN A 164 50.10 -42.07 8.66
N ASP A 165 49.08 -42.04 9.51
CA ASP A 165 48.97 -41.07 10.62
C ASP A 165 50.16 -41.29 11.58
N PRO A 166 50.76 -40.26 12.22
CA PRO A 166 50.03 -39.46 13.21
C PRO A 166 50.52 -38.00 13.41
N ALA A 167 49.72 -37.19 14.13
CA ALA A 167 50.12 -36.49 15.36
C ALA A 167 49.50 -35.09 15.54
N ARG A 168 49.05 -34.87 16.78
CA ARG A 168 48.48 -33.65 17.36
C ARG A 168 49.52 -32.54 17.60
N LYS A 169 48.97 -31.31 17.71
CA LYS A 169 49.36 -30.09 18.48
C LYS A 169 49.91 -28.94 17.62
N PRO A 170 49.87 -27.69 18.12
CA PRO A 170 48.71 -26.86 18.42
C PRO A 170 48.77 -25.54 17.62
N GLU A 171 47.63 -25.00 17.20
CA GLU A 171 47.63 -23.74 16.44
C GLU A 171 48.07 -22.54 17.32
N LYS A 172 49.15 -21.90 16.86
CA LYS A 172 49.69 -20.65 17.39
C LYS A 172 48.86 -19.48 16.85
N LYS A 173 48.52 -18.54 17.73
CA LYS A 173 47.96 -17.21 17.40
C LYS A 173 48.75 -16.51 16.28
N PRO A 174 48.06 -15.94 15.29
CA PRO A 174 48.58 -14.81 14.53
C PRO A 174 48.14 -13.47 15.14
N ALA A 175 49.07 -12.53 15.12
CA ALA A 175 49.03 -11.21 15.74
C ALA A 175 47.97 -10.26 15.20
N GLU A 176 47.61 -9.30 16.06
CA GLU A 176 46.80 -8.11 15.78
C GLU A 176 47.30 -7.34 14.56
N LYS A 177 46.38 -7.01 13.64
CA LYS A 177 46.58 -5.96 12.64
C LYS A 177 46.17 -4.60 13.23
N PRO A 178 46.81 -3.50 12.80
CA PRO A 178 46.61 -2.17 13.37
C PRO A 178 45.18 -1.66 13.15
N ALA A 179 44.63 -1.02 14.19
CA ALA A 179 43.34 -0.35 14.13
C ALA A 179 43.37 0.78 13.09
N SER A 180 42.50 0.67 12.08
CA SER A 180 42.11 1.78 11.21
C SER A 180 41.46 2.90 12.06
N PRO A 181 41.77 4.18 11.81
CA PRO A 181 41.27 5.28 12.62
C PRO A 181 39.75 5.42 12.47
N ARG A 182 39.07 5.57 13.61
CA ARG A 182 37.64 5.81 13.74
C ARG A 182 37.25 7.13 13.03
N PRO A 183 36.18 7.18 12.22
CA PRO A 183 35.66 8.44 11.70
C PRO A 183 35.21 9.34 12.86
N ALA A 184 35.56 10.62 12.80
CA ALA A 184 35.10 11.63 13.76
C ALA A 184 33.56 11.73 13.73
N PRO A 185 32.91 12.02 14.88
CA PRO A 185 31.47 12.24 14.92
C PRO A 185 31.10 13.48 14.10
N ALA A 186 30.05 13.36 13.29
CA ALA A 186 29.49 14.49 12.53
C ALA A 186 29.04 15.61 13.49
N PRO A 187 29.22 16.89 13.12
CA PRO A 187 28.74 18.00 13.94
C PRO A 187 27.21 17.96 14.05
N ALA A 188 26.70 18.22 15.26
CA ALA A 188 25.28 18.25 15.56
C ALA A 188 24.53 19.30 14.68
N PRO A 189 23.26 19.08 14.33
CA PRO A 189 22.47 20.05 13.60
C PRO A 189 22.37 21.36 14.39
N ALA A 190 22.71 22.48 13.76
CA ALA A 190 22.57 23.79 14.37
C ALA A 190 21.11 24.10 14.71
N ALA A 191 20.87 24.65 15.91
CA ALA A 191 19.57 25.13 16.33
C ALA A 191 19.01 26.19 15.35
N PRO A 192 17.69 26.19 15.07
CA PRO A 192 17.09 27.15 14.14
C PRO A 192 17.18 28.57 14.72
N LYS A 193 17.66 29.52 13.91
CA LYS A 193 17.78 30.94 14.26
C LYS A 193 16.37 31.55 14.50
N PRO A 194 16.16 32.34 15.56
CA PRO A 194 14.90 33.04 15.77
C PRO A 194 14.85 34.26 14.85
N GLY A 195 14.13 34.16 13.74
CA GLY A 195 14.23 35.19 12.71
C GLY A 195 13.13 35.15 11.66
N ARG A 196 11.87 35.06 12.10
CA ARG A 196 10.68 35.58 11.42
C ARG A 196 9.50 35.49 12.39
N PRO A 197 8.86 36.61 12.78
CA PRO A 197 7.64 36.57 13.59
C PRO A 197 6.59 35.71 12.87
N VAL A 198 6.01 34.75 13.58
CA VAL A 198 4.85 34.01 13.07
C VAL A 198 3.71 35.02 12.96
N PRO A 199 3.12 35.23 11.78
CA PRO A 199 2.06 36.22 11.61
C PRO A 199 0.90 35.85 12.54
N THR A 200 0.42 36.86 13.26
CA THR A 200 -0.66 36.66 14.23
C THR A 200 -1.96 36.33 13.50
N PRO A 201 -2.93 35.60 14.11
CA PRO A 201 -4.20 35.27 13.46
C PRO A 201 -4.97 36.48 12.91
N GLY A 202 -4.71 37.69 13.41
CA GLY A 202 -5.30 38.93 12.89
C GLY A 202 -4.71 39.45 11.58
N GLU A 203 -3.50 39.01 11.20
CA GLU A 203 -2.82 39.42 9.95
C GLU A 203 -3.17 38.51 8.76
N VAL A 204 -3.48 37.23 9.03
CA VAL A 204 -3.78 36.24 7.97
C VAL A 204 -5.28 36.12 7.68
N PHE A 205 -6.13 36.59 8.60
CA PHE A 205 -7.58 36.58 8.43
C PHE A 205 -8.14 38.01 8.49
N PRO A 206 -8.53 38.61 7.35
CA PRO A 206 -9.18 39.91 7.36
C PRO A 206 -10.47 39.83 8.18
N ARG A 207 -10.57 40.65 9.23
CA ARG A 207 -11.79 40.75 10.04
C ARG A 207 -12.95 41.15 9.14
N ARG A 208 -13.97 40.29 9.03
CA ARG A 208 -15.28 40.72 8.52
C ARG A 208 -15.77 41.82 9.45
N ARG A 209 -15.93 43.05 8.93
CA ARG A 209 -16.62 44.11 9.67
C ARG A 209 -18.03 43.59 9.97
N PRO A 210 -18.51 43.65 11.22
CA PRO A 210 -19.90 43.31 11.51
C PRO A 210 -20.81 44.28 10.77
N THR A 211 -21.75 43.74 10.01
CA THR A 211 -22.85 44.48 9.39
C THR A 211 -23.70 45.11 10.51
N PRO A 212 -23.99 46.42 10.48
CA PRO A 212 -24.90 47.00 11.46
C PRO A 212 -26.30 46.37 11.30
N PRO A 213 -27.03 46.14 12.41
CA PRO A 213 -28.37 45.56 12.33
C PRO A 213 -29.29 46.50 11.56
N ALA A 214 -30.07 45.93 10.64
CA ALA A 214 -31.10 46.66 9.90
C ALA A 214 -32.15 47.18 10.89
N THR A 215 -32.26 48.50 11.00
CA THR A 215 -33.34 49.17 11.72
C THR A 215 -34.65 48.84 11.03
N SER A 216 -35.56 48.22 11.79
CA SER A 216 -36.94 47.94 11.38
C SER A 216 -37.71 49.23 11.11
N ALA A 217 -38.25 49.40 9.90
CA ALA A 217 -39.44 50.21 9.64
C ALA A 217 -39.95 49.97 8.22
N THR A 218 -41.08 49.26 8.07
CA THR A 218 -42.21 49.59 7.17
C THR A 218 -43.26 48.46 7.31
N PRO A 219 -44.48 48.71 7.79
CA PRO A 219 -45.56 47.71 7.77
C PRO A 219 -46.18 47.59 6.37
N PRO A 220 -46.75 46.41 6.00
CA PRO A 220 -47.30 46.17 4.67
C PRO A 220 -48.63 46.90 4.44
N PRO A 221 -48.96 47.27 3.18
CA PRO A 221 -50.24 47.91 2.87
C PRO A 221 -51.39 46.90 2.99
N ARG A 222 -52.50 47.35 3.59
CA ARG A 222 -53.76 46.60 3.66
C ARG A 222 -54.45 46.61 2.30
N LEU A 223 -54.69 45.42 1.74
CA LEU A 223 -55.63 45.20 0.65
C LEU A 223 -57.06 45.37 1.18
N VAL A 224 -57.79 46.34 0.60
CA VAL A 224 -59.23 46.50 0.76
C VAL A 224 -59.88 45.74 -0.39
N ALA A 225 -60.71 44.74 -0.07
CA ALA A 225 -61.65 44.14 -1.00
C ALA A 225 -62.94 44.96 -0.98
N GLY A 226 -63.39 45.39 -2.17
CA GLY A 226 -64.69 45.95 -2.46
C GLY A 226 -65.16 45.39 -3.79
#